data_AF-K6V4J2-F1
#
_entry.id   AF-K6V4J2-F1
#
_cell.length_a   1.000
_cell.length_b   1.000
_cell.length_c   1.000
_cell.angle_alpha   90.00
_cell.angle_beta   90.00
_cell.angle_gamma   90.00
#
_symmetry.space_group_name_H-M   'P 1'
#
loop_
_entity.id
_entity.type
_entity.pdbx_description
1 polymer ?
#
loop_
_entity_poly.entity_id
_entity_poly.type
_entity_poly.pdbx_seq_one_letter_code
_entity_poly.pdbx_strand_id
1 'polypeptide(L)'
;MNVGVMVDILLLLLLASGALAGYRRGLLVTFVSAAGFLVGAAIGLWLLPGYVALWVPDSPAAFRPAVLVGGTLFLALVVQGLFVRVVAQLAHGLDRSGLGVVDSVLGAVLTVAVTSATAWFTVGVLRVVVPGDLAKGIGQSRVVAAIDSAMPATSEQVLGEVKTTLDAYGFPRVFSTIGAEPIRPVAGVDPTVATSPAIQKAVNSVLRIDASAPACARSQEGTGWVYSPGMVVTNAHVVAGSKNVRVRTGNSSLPAKVVAFDAKRDLAVLSVNNLRNQPLPLGRSLENGESAVVAGYPLGGPLKVDAARIREILEAHGDDIYGSSPVQRQVYSLLATVRPGNSGGPLLAPDGSVTGVVFARSLDDKETGYALTLDEARPVLKSVNRNSPEVSTGNCTKTGG
;
A
#
# COMPACT_ATOMS: atom_id res chain seq x y z
N MET A 1 -0.24 33.02 1.90
CA MET A 1 1.07 32.48 1.45
C MET A 1 0.92 30.96 1.36
N ASN A 2 1.21 30.33 0.22
CA ASN A 2 1.04 28.87 0.07
C ASN A 2 2.02 28.15 1.03
N VAL A 3 1.51 27.17 1.79
CA VAL A 3 2.30 26.37 2.74
C VAL A 3 3.49 25.70 2.05
N GLY A 4 3.36 25.27 0.80
CA GLY A 4 4.48 24.71 0.03
C GLY A 4 5.62 25.70 -0.21
N VAL A 5 5.30 26.97 -0.48
CA VAL A 5 6.31 28.03 -0.68
C VAL A 5 7.01 28.37 0.64
N MET A 6 6.29 28.30 1.77
CA MET A 6 6.90 28.49 3.09
C MET A 6 7.88 27.36 3.44
N VAL A 7 7.53 26.11 3.10
CA VAL A 7 8.41 24.94 3.26
C VAL A 7 9.65 25.08 2.38
N ASP A 8 9.49 25.51 1.11
CA ASP A 8 10.61 25.76 0.20
C ASP A 8 11.59 26.80 0.77
N ILE A 9 11.09 27.93 1.29
CA ILE A 9 11.93 28.99 1.88
C ILE A 9 12.69 28.47 3.10
N LEU A 10 12.04 27.75 4.01
CA LEU A 10 12.67 27.22 5.21
C LEU A 10 13.76 26.19 4.87
N LEU A 11 13.50 25.31 3.90
CA LEU A 11 14.48 24.32 3.46
C LEU A 11 15.67 24.96 2.74
N LEU A 12 15.44 25.97 1.90
CA LEU A 12 16.52 26.70 1.24
C LEU A 12 17.42 27.44 2.25
N LEU A 13 16.83 28.06 3.28
CA LEU A 13 17.58 28.69 4.36
C LEU A 13 18.39 27.66 5.16
N LEU A 14 17.82 26.48 5.43
CA LEU A 14 18.50 25.38 6.10
C LEU A 14 19.68 24.85 5.26
N LEU A 15 19.48 24.63 3.96
CA LEU A 15 20.53 24.16 3.05
C LEU A 15 21.64 25.21 2.87
N ALA A 16 21.28 26.49 2.74
CA ALA A 16 22.24 27.58 2.61
C ALA A 16 23.08 27.73 3.89
N SER A 17 22.44 27.71 5.06
CA SER A 17 23.15 27.76 6.35
C SER A 17 24.03 26.52 6.58
N GLY A 18 23.57 25.34 6.18
CA GLY A 18 24.35 24.11 6.15
C GLY A 18 25.58 24.21 5.24
N ALA A 19 25.42 24.72 4.01
CA ALA A 19 26.51 24.93 3.07
C ALA A 19 27.57 25.88 3.63
N LEU A 20 27.15 27.01 4.21
CA LEU A 20 28.02 27.98 4.87
C LEU A 20 28.78 27.37 6.06
N ALA A 21 28.10 26.54 6.87
CA ALA A 21 28.70 25.84 7.99
C ALA A 21 29.71 24.77 7.53
N GLY A 22 29.38 24.01 6.48
CA GLY A 22 30.26 23.00 5.87
C GLY A 22 31.52 23.62 5.27
N TYR A 23 31.36 24.74 4.57
CA TYR A 23 32.45 25.51 3.99
C TYR A 23 33.47 25.97 5.05
N ARG A 24 32.98 26.39 6.22
CA ARG A 24 33.82 26.85 7.35
C ARG A 24 34.48 25.71 8.14
N ARG A 25 33.89 24.52 8.15
CA ARG A 25 34.31 23.39 9.01
C ARG A 25 35.28 22.42 8.33
N GLY A 26 35.23 22.32 6.99
CA GLY A 26 36.05 21.38 6.20
C GLY A 26 35.45 19.98 6.10
N LEU A 27 35.95 19.15 5.17
CA LEU A 27 35.36 17.85 4.80
C LEU A 27 35.36 16.86 5.95
N LEU A 28 36.46 16.78 6.71
CA LEU A 28 36.64 15.79 7.77
C LEU A 28 35.62 15.98 8.90
N VAL A 29 35.38 17.22 9.32
CA VAL A 29 34.38 17.53 10.36
C VAL A 29 32.97 17.25 9.85
N THR A 30 32.69 17.56 8.58
CA THR A 30 31.40 17.27 7.95
C THR A 30 31.14 15.76 7.85
N PHE A 31 32.13 14.98 7.42
CA PHE A 31 32.01 13.53 7.27
C PHE A 31 31.71 12.85 8.61
N VAL A 32 32.45 13.22 9.66
CA VAL A 32 32.22 12.63 10.98
C VAL A 32 30.88 13.10 11.59
N SER A 33 30.43 14.32 11.27
CA SER A 33 29.08 14.77 11.66
C SER A 33 27.98 13.96 10.97
N ALA A 34 28.18 13.59 9.70
CA ALA A 34 27.26 12.74 8.95
C ALA A 34 27.17 11.34 9.58
N ALA A 35 28.33 10.77 9.92
CA ALA A 35 28.40 9.49 10.63
C ALA A 35 27.69 9.56 11.99
N GLY A 36 27.89 10.63 12.76
CA GLY A 36 27.22 10.83 14.05
C GLY A 36 25.70 10.91 13.92
N PHE A 37 25.18 11.57 12.89
CA PHE A 37 23.75 11.61 12.61
C PHE A 37 23.18 10.21 12.31
N LEU A 38 23.84 9.45 11.43
CA LEU A 38 23.41 8.08 11.08
C LEU A 38 23.42 7.15 12.28
N VAL A 39 24.46 7.23 13.11
CA VAL A 39 24.57 6.44 14.35
C VAL A 39 23.45 6.81 15.33
N GLY A 40 23.19 8.10 15.54
CA GLY A 40 22.11 8.52 16.45
C GLY A 40 20.71 8.15 15.94
N ALA A 41 20.48 8.19 14.62
CA ALA A 41 19.24 7.72 14.02
C ALA A 41 19.05 6.21 14.17
N ALA A 42 20.11 5.41 13.95
CA ALA A 42 20.07 3.96 14.16
C ALA A 42 19.78 3.60 15.63
N ILE A 43 20.41 4.30 16.58
CA ILE A 43 20.12 4.15 18.02
C ILE A 43 18.66 4.48 18.31
N GLY A 44 18.13 5.58 17.74
CA GLY A 44 16.73 5.95 17.92
C GLY A 44 15.75 4.91 17.41
N LEU A 45 15.99 4.38 16.20
CA LEU A 45 15.16 3.35 15.59
C LEU A 45 15.21 2.02 16.35
N TRP A 46 16.34 1.67 16.96
CA TRP A 46 16.48 0.45 17.75
C TRP A 46 15.88 0.58 19.16
N LEU A 47 16.13 1.70 19.82
CA LEU A 47 15.82 1.90 21.24
C LEU A 47 14.36 2.32 21.46
N LEU A 48 13.85 3.28 20.69
CA LEU A 48 12.57 3.92 20.98
C LEU A 48 11.32 3.03 20.83
N PRO A 49 11.24 2.07 19.88
CA PRO A 49 10.07 1.20 19.76
C PRO A 49 9.73 0.44 21.05
N GLY A 50 10.76 -0.09 21.73
CA GLY A 50 10.57 -0.81 23.00
C GLY A 50 10.06 0.08 24.14
N TYR A 51 10.60 1.31 24.26
CA TYR A 51 10.18 2.24 25.30
C TYR A 51 8.80 2.84 25.06
N VAL A 52 8.47 3.19 23.80
CA VAL A 52 7.15 3.75 23.45
C VAL A 52 6.03 2.73 23.63
N ALA A 53 6.29 1.45 23.37
CA ALA A 53 5.33 0.37 23.61
C ALA A 53 4.96 0.22 25.10
N LEU A 54 5.88 0.53 26.01
CA LEU A 54 5.67 0.39 27.46
C LEU A 54 4.97 1.60 28.09
N TRP A 55 5.24 2.82 27.60
CA TRP A 55 4.79 4.07 28.23
C TRP A 55 3.53 4.68 27.63
N VAL A 56 3.11 4.22 26.44
CA VAL A 56 2.01 4.87 25.72
C VAL A 56 0.95 3.87 25.20
N PRO A 57 0.25 3.11 26.07
CA PRO A 57 -0.73 2.09 25.66
C PRO A 57 -1.99 2.67 24.98
N ASP A 58 -2.47 3.84 25.44
CA ASP A 58 -3.79 4.40 25.08
C ASP A 58 -3.73 5.76 24.39
N SER A 59 -2.73 6.00 23.54
CA SER A 59 -2.60 7.28 22.84
C SER A 59 -3.33 7.33 21.49
N PRO A 60 -3.68 8.54 21.01
CA PRO A 60 -4.23 8.74 19.67
C PRO A 60 -3.35 8.10 18.58
N ALA A 61 -3.95 7.60 17.50
CA ALA A 61 -3.28 6.83 16.45
C ALA A 61 -2.04 7.53 15.83
N ALA A 62 -1.98 8.87 15.86
CA ALA A 62 -0.85 9.64 15.34
C ALA A 62 0.26 9.92 16.37
N PHE A 63 0.01 9.71 17.67
CA PHE A 63 0.92 10.12 18.73
C PHE A 63 2.13 9.17 18.86
N ARG A 64 1.91 7.85 18.81
CA ARG A 64 3.02 6.86 18.81
C ARG A 64 4.03 7.08 17.68
N PRO A 65 3.62 7.18 16.39
CA PRO A 65 4.58 7.46 15.33
C PRO A 65 5.23 8.84 15.51
N ALA A 66 4.52 9.85 16.00
CA ALA A 66 5.13 11.16 16.29
C ALA A 66 6.30 11.07 17.29
N VAL A 67 6.10 10.34 18.39
CA VAL A 67 7.10 10.18 19.46
C VAL A 67 8.31 9.39 19.00
N LEU A 68 8.09 8.28 18.28
CA LEU A 68 9.19 7.47 17.72
C LEU A 68 10.10 8.31 16.82
N VAL A 69 9.49 9.18 16.04
CA VAL A 69 10.17 9.96 15.01
C VAL A 69 10.86 11.16 15.62
N GLY A 70 10.13 11.93 16.43
CA GLY A 70 10.69 13.07 17.14
C GLY A 70 11.82 12.64 18.05
N GLY A 71 11.67 11.50 18.73
CA GLY A 71 12.74 10.91 19.53
C GLY A 71 13.94 10.46 18.70
N THR A 72 13.71 9.83 17.54
CA THR A 72 14.80 9.38 16.66
C THR A 72 15.59 10.55 16.12
N LEU A 73 14.89 11.61 15.67
CA LEU A 73 15.53 12.83 15.20
C LEU A 73 16.29 13.54 16.31
N PHE A 74 15.72 13.61 17.52
CA PHE A 74 16.38 14.18 18.68
C PHE A 74 17.69 13.44 19.00
N LEU A 75 17.66 12.10 19.03
CA LEU A 75 18.86 11.29 19.26
C LEU A 75 19.90 11.46 18.15
N ALA A 76 19.47 11.50 16.89
CA ALA A 76 20.35 11.77 15.74
C ALA A 76 21.10 13.11 15.89
N LEU A 77 20.40 14.19 16.27
CA LEU A 77 20.98 15.51 16.46
C LEU A 77 21.91 15.58 17.68
N VAL A 78 21.55 14.91 18.79
CA VAL A 78 22.38 14.84 20.00
C VAL A 78 23.70 14.12 19.72
N VAL A 79 23.64 12.95 19.08
CA VAL A 79 24.84 12.16 18.73
C VAL A 79 25.70 12.89 17.71
N GLN A 80 25.08 13.51 16.69
CA GLN A 80 25.79 14.36 15.74
C GLN A 80 26.54 15.50 16.44
N GLY A 81 25.89 16.20 17.38
CA GLY A 81 26.53 17.28 18.15
C GLY A 81 27.71 16.82 19.00
N LEU A 82 27.63 15.62 19.59
CA LEU A 82 28.73 14.99 20.33
C LEU A 82 29.92 14.68 19.40
N PHE A 83 29.66 14.07 18.24
CA PHE A 83 30.69 13.74 17.26
C PHE A 83 31.41 14.99 16.75
N VAL A 84 30.67 16.06 16.45
CA VAL A 84 31.26 17.34 16.04
C VAL A 84 32.18 17.92 17.12
N ARG A 85 31.80 17.85 18.40
CA ARG A 85 32.64 18.34 19.50
C ARG A 85 33.92 17.53 19.66
N VAL A 86 33.82 16.20 19.62
CA VAL A 86 34.98 15.30 19.73
C VAL A 86 35.96 15.55 18.59
N VAL A 87 35.47 15.66 17.36
CA VAL A 87 36.31 15.89 16.18
C VAL A 87 36.92 17.29 16.19
N ALA A 88 36.15 18.31 16.59
CA ALA A 88 36.68 19.66 16.72
C ALA A 88 37.83 19.71 17.74
N GLN A 89 37.70 19.02 18.88
CA GLN A 89 38.74 18.90 19.90
C GLN A 89 40.00 18.18 19.37
N LEU A 90 39.83 17.08 18.64
CA LEU A 90 40.95 16.32 18.06
C LEU A 90 41.64 17.06 16.89
N ALA A 91 40.89 17.88 16.16
CA ALA A 91 41.39 18.60 14.99
C ALA A 91 42.20 19.86 15.32
N HIS A 92 42.27 20.29 16.60
CA HIS A 92 43.03 21.46 17.03
C HIS A 92 44.56 21.35 16.80
N GLY A 93 45.09 20.15 16.53
CA GLY A 93 46.53 19.90 16.32
C GLY A 93 46.97 19.62 14.88
N LEU A 94 46.07 19.71 13.89
CA LEU A 94 46.38 19.37 12.49
C LEU A 94 46.61 20.64 11.65
N ASP A 95 47.80 20.75 11.07
CA ASP A 95 48.21 21.87 10.22
C ASP A 95 47.48 21.80 8.85
N ARG A 96 46.74 22.85 8.47
CA ARG A 96 45.80 22.86 7.32
C ARG A 96 46.37 23.53 6.06
N SER A 97 47.68 23.56 5.91
CA SER A 97 48.38 24.30 4.86
C SER A 97 48.56 23.47 3.58
N GLY A 98 47.57 23.52 2.66
CA GLY A 98 47.79 23.09 1.27
C GLY A 98 46.55 22.83 0.40
N LEU A 99 45.42 22.42 0.98
CA LEU A 99 44.21 22.00 0.23
C LEU A 99 42.92 22.74 0.66
N GLY A 100 43.04 23.86 1.39
CA GLY A 100 41.94 24.48 2.13
C GLY A 100 40.68 24.80 1.32
N VAL A 101 40.82 25.25 0.06
CA VAL A 101 39.65 25.56 -0.78
C VAL A 101 38.91 24.30 -1.23
N VAL A 102 39.63 23.24 -1.59
CA VAL A 102 39.04 21.96 -2.00
C VAL A 102 38.37 21.29 -0.79
N ASP A 103 39.01 21.30 0.37
CA ASP A 103 38.44 20.78 1.63
C ASP A 103 37.17 21.53 2.05
N SER A 104 37.16 22.85 1.92
CA SER A 104 35.98 23.69 2.19
C SER A 104 34.85 23.46 1.19
N VAL A 105 35.15 23.33 -0.11
CA VAL A 105 34.13 23.06 -1.15
C VAL A 105 33.53 21.66 -0.96
N LEU A 106 34.36 20.63 -0.77
CA LEU A 106 33.89 19.27 -0.52
C LEU A 106 33.12 19.18 0.80
N GLY A 107 33.56 19.89 1.84
CA GLY A 107 32.84 20.03 3.10
C GLY A 107 31.46 20.69 2.96
N ALA A 108 31.34 21.71 2.11
CA ALA A 108 30.05 22.34 1.81
C ALA A 108 29.10 21.39 1.06
N VAL A 109 29.61 20.73 0.00
CA VAL A 109 28.84 19.75 -0.79
C VAL A 109 28.34 18.60 0.08
N LEU A 110 29.21 18.04 0.92
CA LEU A 110 28.83 16.95 1.81
C LEU A 110 27.81 17.40 2.86
N THR A 111 27.92 18.61 3.41
CA THR A 111 26.93 19.12 4.36
C THR A 111 25.58 19.32 3.69
N VAL A 112 25.56 19.83 2.46
CA VAL A 112 24.31 19.96 1.68
C VAL A 112 23.69 18.59 1.44
N ALA A 113 24.48 17.59 1.03
CA ALA A 113 23.99 16.23 0.82
C ALA A 113 23.39 15.61 2.10
N VAL A 114 24.10 15.73 3.23
CA VAL A 114 23.65 15.21 4.53
C VAL A 114 22.40 15.95 5.02
N THR A 115 22.37 17.28 4.90
CA THR A 115 21.23 18.11 5.30
C THR A 115 20.00 17.79 4.44
N SER A 116 20.19 17.58 3.14
CA SER A 116 19.14 17.12 2.23
C SER A 116 18.62 15.74 2.63
N ALA A 117 19.50 14.79 2.97
CA ALA A 117 19.10 13.46 3.43
C ALA A 117 18.32 13.49 4.77
N THR A 118 18.76 14.32 5.72
CA THR A 118 18.05 14.54 6.99
C THR A 118 16.70 15.21 6.79
N ALA A 119 16.64 16.23 5.92
CA ALA A 119 15.40 16.91 5.56
C ALA A 119 14.43 15.95 4.86
N TRP A 120 14.93 15.15 3.92
CA TRP A 120 14.17 14.10 3.25
C TRP A 120 13.52 13.13 4.24
N PHE A 121 14.31 12.58 5.16
CA PHE A 121 13.81 11.67 6.19
C PHE A 121 12.77 12.35 7.08
N THR A 122 13.06 13.57 7.55
CA THR A 122 12.16 14.32 8.44
C THR A 122 10.84 14.65 7.74
N VAL A 123 10.90 15.06 6.48
CA VAL A 123 9.73 15.37 5.66
C VAL A 123 8.89 14.12 5.37
N GLY A 124 9.53 13.02 4.96
CA GLY A 124 8.86 11.75 4.70
C GLY A 124 8.05 11.29 5.92
N VAL A 125 8.58 11.53 7.11
CA VAL A 125 7.87 11.18 8.33
C VAL A 125 6.84 12.22 8.77
N LEU A 126 7.12 13.51 8.60
CA LEU A 126 6.18 14.58 8.91
C LEU A 126 4.88 14.44 8.10
N ARG A 127 4.98 13.93 6.86
CA ARG A 127 3.82 13.55 6.01
C ARG A 127 2.91 12.50 6.65
N VAL A 128 3.46 11.59 7.45
CA VAL A 128 2.72 10.51 8.13
C VAL A 128 2.09 11.01 9.43
N VAL A 129 2.79 11.91 10.13
CA VAL A 129 2.43 12.33 11.49
C VAL A 129 1.47 13.53 11.51
N VAL A 130 1.59 14.47 10.58
CA VAL A 130 0.81 15.72 10.60
C VAL A 130 -0.41 15.61 9.69
N PRO A 131 -1.65 15.60 10.20
CA PRO A 131 -2.85 15.60 9.37
C PRO A 131 -3.13 16.98 8.74
N GLY A 132 -3.86 16.98 7.61
CA GLY A 132 -4.48 18.19 7.05
C GLY A 132 -3.63 18.98 6.05
N ASP A 133 -3.81 20.30 6.05
CA ASP A 133 -3.30 21.22 5.03
C ASP A 133 -1.77 21.35 5.02
N LEU A 134 -1.11 21.01 6.14
CA LEU A 134 0.35 21.00 6.23
C LEU A 134 0.96 19.86 5.40
N ALA A 135 0.38 18.66 5.44
CA ALA A 135 0.82 17.53 4.62
C ALA A 135 0.64 17.80 3.12
N LYS A 136 -0.48 18.44 2.75
CA LYS A 136 -0.74 18.90 1.37
C LYS A 136 0.31 19.94 0.93
N GLY A 137 0.65 20.89 1.80
CA GLY A 137 1.70 21.89 1.54
C GLY A 137 3.08 21.27 1.32
N ILE A 138 3.45 20.27 2.13
CA ILE A 138 4.71 19.51 1.99
C ILE A 138 4.74 18.71 0.68
N GLY A 139 3.59 18.20 0.23
CA GLY A 139 3.47 17.51 -1.08
C GLY A 139 3.60 18.45 -2.29
N GLN A 140 3.37 19.75 -2.12
CA GLN A 140 3.48 20.77 -3.19
C GLN A 140 4.85 21.47 -3.24
N SER A 141 5.78 21.15 -2.35
CA SER A 141 7.11 21.76 -2.27
C SER A 141 8.03 21.30 -3.41
N ARG A 142 8.61 22.26 -4.13
CA ARG A 142 9.54 21.98 -5.23
C ARG A 142 10.91 21.54 -4.72
N VAL A 143 11.33 22.05 -3.55
CA VAL A 143 12.60 21.70 -2.92
C VAL A 143 12.56 20.26 -2.41
N VAL A 144 11.44 19.85 -1.80
CA VAL A 144 11.24 18.46 -1.39
C VAL A 144 11.24 17.53 -2.60
N ALA A 145 10.55 17.89 -3.69
CA ALA A 145 10.56 17.10 -4.93
C ALA A 145 11.97 16.98 -5.55
N ALA A 146 12.77 18.04 -5.50
CA ALA A 146 14.15 18.03 -5.97
C ALA A 146 15.05 17.13 -5.09
N ILE A 147 14.89 17.20 -3.76
CA ILE A 147 15.58 16.32 -2.82
C ILE A 147 15.16 14.85 -3.04
N ASP A 148 13.87 14.57 -3.22
CA ASP A 148 13.33 13.24 -3.54
C ASP A 148 13.98 12.68 -4.83
N SER A 149 14.17 13.51 -5.85
CA SER A 149 14.76 13.11 -7.14
C SER A 149 16.28 12.89 -7.12
N ALA A 150 16.99 13.47 -6.14
CA ALA A 150 18.45 13.46 -6.06
C ALA A 150 19.01 12.36 -5.12
N MET A 151 18.16 11.75 -4.29
CA MET A 151 18.56 10.68 -3.38
C MET A 151 18.63 9.32 -4.11
N PRO A 152 19.69 8.52 -3.92
CA PRO A 152 19.86 7.26 -4.64
C PRO A 152 18.81 6.21 -4.23
N ALA A 153 18.34 5.43 -5.21
CA ALA A 153 17.33 4.38 -5.08
C ALA A 153 17.71 3.19 -4.16
N THR A 154 18.81 3.26 -3.42
CA THR A 154 19.22 2.26 -2.41
C THR A 154 18.32 2.22 -1.16
N SER A 155 17.36 3.16 -1.06
CA SER A 155 16.23 3.08 -0.13
C SER A 155 15.29 1.89 -0.42
N GLU A 156 15.37 1.26 -1.60
CA GLU A 156 14.56 0.08 -1.96
C GLU A 156 14.81 -1.15 -1.05
N GLN A 157 15.99 -1.28 -0.43
CA GLN A 157 16.29 -2.39 0.48
C GLN A 157 15.79 -2.15 1.91
N VAL A 158 15.88 -0.91 2.41
CA VAL A 158 15.41 -0.53 3.77
C VAL A 158 13.90 -0.28 3.79
N LEU A 159 13.35 0.31 2.72
CA LEU A 159 11.90 0.34 2.49
C LEU A 159 11.38 -1.03 2.11
N GLY A 160 12.21 -1.99 1.70
CA GLY A 160 11.85 -3.40 1.48
C GLY A 160 11.20 -4.05 2.70
N GLU A 161 11.68 -3.73 3.92
CA GLU A 161 11.12 -4.22 5.19
C GLU A 161 9.82 -3.50 5.60
N VAL A 162 9.68 -2.22 5.26
CA VAL A 162 8.41 -1.49 5.42
C VAL A 162 7.39 -1.92 4.34
N LYS A 163 7.88 -2.29 3.16
CA LYS A 163 7.16 -2.80 1.99
C LYS A 163 6.64 -4.21 2.24
N THR A 164 7.40 -5.09 2.90
CA THR A 164 6.89 -6.37 3.41
C THR A 164 5.86 -6.18 4.53
N THR A 165 6.00 -5.15 5.38
CA THR A 165 5.00 -4.84 6.42
C THR A 165 3.68 -4.30 5.84
N LEU A 166 3.69 -3.63 4.69
CA LEU A 166 2.50 -3.15 3.98
C LEU A 166 1.88 -4.22 3.05
N ASP A 167 2.71 -5.02 2.38
CA ASP A 167 2.29 -6.18 1.58
C ASP A 167 1.81 -7.35 2.49
N ALA A 168 2.15 -7.34 3.79
CA ALA A 168 1.62 -8.27 4.82
C ALA A 168 0.11 -8.14 5.06
N TYR A 169 -0.56 -7.10 4.53
CA TYR A 169 -2.01 -6.98 4.55
C TYR A 169 -2.73 -7.68 3.37
N GLY A 170 -2.00 -8.41 2.52
CA GLY A 170 -2.58 -9.40 1.61
C GLY A 170 -3.21 -8.86 0.32
N PHE A 171 -2.72 -7.73 -0.22
CA PHE A 171 -3.27 -7.15 -1.45
C PHE A 171 -2.27 -7.15 -2.62
N PRO A 172 -2.69 -7.58 -3.83
CA PRO A 172 -1.90 -7.41 -5.05
C PRO A 172 -1.74 -5.94 -5.44
N ARG A 173 -0.64 -5.62 -6.13
CA ARG A 173 -0.41 -4.28 -6.72
C ARG A 173 -1.09 -4.17 -8.07
N VAL A 174 -1.79 -3.05 -8.28
CA VAL A 174 -2.48 -2.76 -9.55
C VAL A 174 -1.55 -2.07 -10.54
N PHE A 175 -0.65 -1.21 -10.06
CA PHE A 175 0.33 -0.49 -10.87
C PHE A 175 1.75 -0.84 -10.44
N SER A 176 2.63 -1.04 -11.42
CA SER A 176 4.05 -1.41 -11.21
C SER A 176 5.02 -0.23 -11.29
N THR A 177 4.60 0.91 -11.80
CA THR A 177 5.43 2.11 -11.99
C THR A 177 5.50 2.98 -10.73
N ILE A 178 6.69 3.54 -10.45
CA ILE A 178 6.91 4.54 -9.40
C ILE A 178 6.32 5.88 -9.88
N GLY A 179 5.06 6.13 -9.57
CA GLY A 179 4.30 7.34 -9.89
C GLY A 179 2.97 7.32 -9.16
N ALA A 180 2.37 8.50 -8.93
CA ALA A 180 1.08 8.59 -8.25
C ALA A 180 0.00 7.85 -9.06
N GLU A 181 -0.82 7.04 -8.38
CA GLU A 181 -1.94 6.36 -9.03
C GLU A 181 -2.89 7.38 -9.69
N PRO A 182 -3.38 7.12 -10.92
CA PRO A 182 -4.34 7.99 -11.60
C PRO A 182 -5.71 7.89 -10.93
N ILE A 183 -5.97 8.75 -9.94
CA ILE A 183 -7.23 8.76 -9.19
C ILE A 183 -8.09 9.93 -9.65
N ARG A 184 -9.13 9.63 -10.43
CA ARG A 184 -10.10 10.62 -10.86
C ARG A 184 -11.04 11.03 -9.71
N PRO A 185 -11.15 12.32 -9.38
CA PRO A 185 -12.15 12.80 -8.42
C PRO A 185 -13.58 12.56 -8.94
N VAL A 186 -14.46 12.11 -8.06
CA VAL A 186 -15.90 11.95 -8.32
C VAL A 186 -16.69 12.45 -7.13
N ALA A 187 -17.98 12.73 -7.34
CA ALA A 187 -18.88 13.07 -6.24
C ALA A 187 -18.98 11.91 -5.21
N GLY A 188 -19.31 12.21 -3.96
CA GLY A 188 -19.40 11.21 -2.88
C GLY A 188 -20.44 10.12 -3.11
N VAL A 189 -20.29 8.98 -2.43
CA VAL A 189 -21.16 7.80 -2.60
C VAL A 189 -22.59 8.04 -2.08
N ASP A 190 -23.58 7.39 -2.71
CA ASP A 190 -24.96 7.36 -2.22
C ASP A 190 -25.19 6.11 -1.35
N PRO A 191 -25.33 6.26 -0.02
CA PRO A 191 -25.47 5.12 0.89
C PRO A 191 -26.79 4.34 0.70
N THR A 192 -27.82 4.95 0.09
CA THR A 192 -29.14 4.31 -0.07
C THR A 192 -29.10 3.15 -1.07
N VAL A 193 -28.14 3.17 -2.00
CA VAL A 193 -27.97 2.09 -2.98
C VAL A 193 -27.63 0.77 -2.30
N ALA A 194 -26.78 0.79 -1.27
CA ALA A 194 -26.35 -0.38 -0.51
C ALA A 194 -27.49 -1.04 0.30
N THR A 195 -28.56 -0.29 0.61
CA THR A 195 -29.72 -0.79 1.36
C THR A 195 -30.91 -1.14 0.49
N SER A 196 -30.77 -1.04 -0.85
CA SER A 196 -31.86 -1.32 -1.78
C SER A 196 -32.31 -2.81 -1.73
N PRO A 197 -33.60 -3.10 -1.98
CA PRO A 197 -34.10 -4.48 -1.99
C PRO A 197 -33.38 -5.41 -2.97
N ALA A 198 -32.93 -4.87 -4.11
CA ALA A 198 -32.18 -5.62 -5.10
C ALA A 198 -30.82 -6.08 -4.56
N ILE A 199 -30.09 -5.19 -3.87
CA ILE A 199 -28.82 -5.52 -3.21
C ILE A 199 -29.05 -6.52 -2.07
N GLN A 200 -30.08 -6.31 -1.23
CA GLN A 200 -30.40 -7.25 -0.15
C GLN A 200 -30.71 -8.68 -0.65
N LYS A 201 -31.30 -8.79 -1.85
CA LYS A 201 -31.49 -10.08 -2.51
C LYS A 201 -30.17 -10.64 -3.05
N ALA A 202 -29.36 -9.81 -3.72
CA ALA A 202 -28.11 -10.21 -4.33
C ALA A 202 -27.11 -10.76 -3.30
N VAL A 203 -26.99 -10.13 -2.13
CA VAL A 203 -26.00 -10.51 -1.13
C VAL A 203 -26.18 -11.93 -0.56
N ASN A 204 -27.36 -12.53 -0.72
CA ASN A 204 -27.57 -13.96 -0.41
C ASN A 204 -26.72 -14.90 -1.27
N SER A 205 -26.12 -14.41 -2.35
CA SER A 205 -25.29 -15.17 -3.28
C SER A 205 -23.81 -14.79 -3.18
N VAL A 206 -23.46 -13.98 -2.18
CA VAL A 206 -22.10 -13.60 -1.81
C VAL A 206 -21.67 -14.48 -0.64
N LEU A 207 -20.52 -15.12 -0.77
CA LEU A 207 -20.08 -16.24 0.06
C LEU A 207 -18.68 -15.96 0.60
N ARG A 208 -18.38 -16.46 1.81
CA ARG A 208 -17.02 -16.40 2.34
C ARG A 208 -16.21 -17.57 1.80
N ILE A 209 -14.98 -17.31 1.40
CA ILE A 209 -14.02 -18.32 0.93
C ILE A 209 -12.95 -18.46 1.99
N ASP A 210 -12.72 -19.69 2.45
CA ASP A 210 -11.60 -20.02 3.31
C ASP A 210 -10.69 -21.01 2.58
N ALA A 211 -9.42 -20.64 2.41
CA ALA A 211 -8.44 -21.44 1.69
C ALA A 211 -7.25 -21.74 2.60
N SER A 212 -7.03 -23.02 2.88
CA SER A 212 -5.89 -23.47 3.68
C SER A 212 -4.72 -23.88 2.78
N ALA A 213 -3.58 -23.26 3.01
CA ALA A 213 -2.32 -23.52 2.31
C ALA A 213 -1.22 -23.91 3.32
N PRO A 214 -1.22 -25.15 3.85
CA PRO A 214 -0.25 -25.57 4.88
C PRO A 214 1.20 -25.47 4.42
N ALA A 215 1.47 -25.73 3.12
CA ALA A 215 2.80 -25.58 2.53
C ALA A 215 3.32 -24.14 2.54
N CYS A 216 2.40 -23.17 2.63
CA CYS A 216 2.68 -21.75 2.73
C CYS A 216 2.54 -21.24 4.18
N ALA A 217 2.37 -22.14 5.16
CA ALA A 217 2.11 -21.83 6.58
C ALA A 217 0.98 -20.80 6.81
N ARG A 218 -0.05 -20.79 5.95
CA ARG A 218 -1.09 -19.75 5.96
C ARG A 218 -2.51 -20.29 5.74
N SER A 219 -3.47 -19.53 6.25
CA SER A 219 -4.88 -19.61 5.88
C SER A 219 -5.27 -18.26 5.26
N GLN A 220 -5.96 -18.31 4.13
CA GLN A 220 -6.42 -17.12 3.43
C GLN A 220 -7.94 -17.07 3.49
N GLU A 221 -8.46 -15.86 3.64
CA GLU A 221 -9.89 -15.60 3.67
C GLU A 221 -10.23 -14.53 2.64
N GLY A 222 -11.33 -14.74 1.94
CA GLY A 222 -11.79 -13.87 0.89
C GLY A 222 -13.29 -13.94 0.69
N THR A 223 -13.74 -13.29 -0.37
CA THR A 223 -15.12 -13.32 -0.80
C THR A 223 -15.22 -14.03 -2.14
N GLY A 224 -16.34 -14.68 -2.40
CA GLY A 224 -16.73 -15.11 -3.73
C GLY A 224 -18.22 -14.95 -3.93
N TRP A 225 -18.68 -15.20 -5.14
CA TRP A 225 -20.11 -15.09 -5.48
C TRP A 225 -20.51 -16.12 -6.52
N VAL A 226 -21.78 -16.52 -6.49
CA VAL A 226 -22.31 -17.54 -7.40
C VAL A 226 -22.58 -16.92 -8.77
N TYR A 227 -21.88 -17.37 -9.82
CA TYR A 227 -22.10 -16.88 -11.20
C TYR A 227 -22.90 -17.86 -12.07
N SER A 228 -22.91 -19.14 -11.70
CA SER A 228 -23.77 -20.17 -12.28
C SER A 228 -24.02 -21.28 -11.24
N PRO A 229 -25.03 -22.16 -11.41
CA PRO A 229 -25.40 -23.11 -10.38
C PRO A 229 -24.24 -24.01 -9.93
N GLY A 230 -23.89 -23.91 -8.64
CA GLY A 230 -22.77 -24.66 -8.06
C GLY A 230 -21.39 -24.11 -8.41
N MET A 231 -21.30 -22.92 -8.99
CA MET A 231 -20.05 -22.33 -9.46
C MET A 231 -19.83 -20.94 -8.87
N VAL A 232 -18.67 -20.73 -8.27
CA VAL A 232 -18.33 -19.53 -7.50
C VAL A 232 -17.10 -18.85 -8.10
N VAL A 233 -17.16 -17.55 -8.31
CA VAL A 233 -16.00 -16.72 -8.71
C VAL A 233 -15.34 -16.15 -7.47
N THR A 234 -14.02 -16.10 -7.46
CA THR A 234 -13.21 -15.38 -6.46
C THR A 234 -11.88 -14.93 -7.11
N ASN A 235 -10.97 -14.33 -6.36
CA ASN A 235 -9.64 -14.03 -6.86
C ASN A 235 -8.70 -15.24 -6.80
N ALA A 236 -7.72 -15.28 -7.69
CA ALA A 236 -6.70 -16.33 -7.70
C ALA A 236 -5.83 -16.26 -6.45
N HIS A 237 -5.45 -15.06 -5.99
CA HIS A 237 -4.62 -14.92 -4.79
C HIS A 237 -5.30 -15.49 -3.53
N VAL A 238 -6.63 -15.40 -3.42
CA VAL A 238 -7.41 -15.97 -2.29
C VAL A 238 -7.18 -17.47 -2.16
N VAL A 239 -7.02 -18.20 -3.27
CA VAL A 239 -6.83 -19.66 -3.28
C VAL A 239 -5.40 -20.10 -3.61
N ALA A 240 -4.48 -19.17 -3.87
CA ALA A 240 -3.13 -19.48 -4.31
C ALA A 240 -2.34 -20.35 -3.31
N GLY A 241 -1.76 -21.45 -3.80
CA GLY A 241 -1.02 -22.43 -3.01
C GLY A 241 -1.88 -23.26 -2.04
N SER A 242 -3.20 -23.08 -2.06
CA SER A 242 -4.10 -23.83 -1.17
C SER A 242 -4.34 -25.25 -1.65
N LYS A 243 -4.47 -26.18 -0.68
CA LYS A 243 -4.86 -27.58 -0.93
C LYS A 243 -6.31 -27.86 -0.55
N ASN A 244 -6.87 -27.06 0.34
CA ASN A 244 -8.24 -27.22 0.81
C ASN A 244 -8.94 -25.86 0.72
N VAL A 245 -9.94 -25.76 -0.17
CA VAL A 245 -10.80 -24.58 -0.29
C VAL A 245 -12.19 -24.94 0.20
N ARG A 246 -12.75 -24.08 1.06
CA ARG A 246 -14.13 -24.20 1.55
C ARG A 246 -14.89 -22.93 1.29
N VAL A 247 -16.17 -23.09 0.98
CA VAL A 247 -17.13 -22.01 0.78
C VAL A 247 -18.12 -22.02 1.94
N ARG A 248 -18.21 -20.90 2.66
CA ARG A 248 -19.14 -20.70 3.77
C ARG A 248 -20.37 -19.92 3.29
N THR A 249 -21.54 -20.52 3.52
CA THR A 249 -22.86 -19.98 3.16
C THR A 249 -23.83 -20.21 4.32
N GLY A 250 -24.31 -19.12 4.95
CA GLY A 250 -25.03 -19.20 6.22
C GLY A 250 -24.23 -20.02 7.25
N ASN A 251 -24.84 -21.08 7.78
CA ASN A 251 -24.20 -22.00 8.74
C ASN A 251 -23.49 -23.20 8.09
N SER A 252 -23.47 -23.29 6.76
CA SER A 252 -22.86 -24.41 6.02
C SER A 252 -21.44 -24.08 5.58
N SER A 253 -20.55 -25.07 5.62
CA SER A 253 -19.19 -25.01 5.05
C SER A 253 -18.96 -26.15 4.07
N LEU A 254 -18.99 -25.83 2.79
CA LEU A 254 -18.93 -26.79 1.69
C LEU A 254 -17.50 -26.87 1.13
N PRO A 255 -16.96 -28.07 0.85
CA PRO A 255 -15.71 -28.20 0.12
C PRO A 255 -15.89 -27.71 -1.32
N ALA A 256 -14.84 -27.10 -1.86
CA ALA A 256 -14.83 -26.56 -3.21
C ALA A 256 -13.59 -27.01 -3.98
N LYS A 257 -13.75 -27.27 -5.28
CA LYS A 257 -12.65 -27.59 -6.19
C LYS A 257 -12.32 -26.37 -7.03
N VAL A 258 -11.05 -26.00 -7.13
CA VAL A 258 -10.62 -24.95 -8.05
C VAL A 258 -10.60 -25.54 -9.45
N VAL A 259 -11.46 -25.06 -10.35
CA VAL A 259 -11.57 -25.57 -11.73
C VAL A 259 -11.00 -24.60 -12.76
N ALA A 260 -10.84 -23.33 -12.42
CA ALA A 260 -10.04 -22.37 -13.18
C ALA A 260 -9.15 -21.57 -12.23
N PHE A 261 -7.93 -21.30 -12.66
CA PHE A 261 -6.96 -20.46 -11.95
C PHE A 261 -6.17 -19.64 -12.97
N ASP A 262 -6.46 -18.33 -13.04
CA ASP A 262 -5.76 -17.37 -13.90
C ASP A 262 -4.99 -16.38 -13.02
N ALA A 263 -3.69 -16.66 -12.84
CA ALA A 263 -2.76 -15.80 -12.09
C ALA A 263 -2.57 -14.43 -12.74
N LYS A 264 -2.75 -14.31 -14.07
CA LYS A 264 -2.57 -13.05 -14.79
C LYS A 264 -3.75 -12.13 -14.56
N ARG A 265 -4.98 -12.64 -14.55
CA ARG A 265 -6.20 -11.86 -14.25
C ARG A 265 -6.57 -11.78 -12.78
N ASP A 266 -5.83 -12.49 -11.93
CA ASP A 266 -6.17 -12.69 -10.53
C ASP A 266 -7.59 -13.23 -10.35
N LEU A 267 -7.97 -14.25 -11.12
CA LEU A 267 -9.30 -14.84 -11.09
C LEU A 267 -9.24 -16.35 -10.87
N ALA A 268 -10.11 -16.86 -10.01
CA ALA A 268 -10.33 -18.28 -9.85
C ALA A 268 -11.82 -18.61 -9.90
N VAL A 269 -12.12 -19.82 -10.38
CA VAL A 269 -13.47 -20.37 -10.41
C VAL A 269 -13.50 -21.66 -9.62
N LEU A 270 -14.49 -21.76 -8.73
CA LEU A 270 -14.69 -22.89 -7.83
C LEU A 270 -15.94 -23.67 -8.23
N SER A 271 -15.84 -24.99 -8.28
CA SER A 271 -16.97 -25.92 -8.36
C SER A 271 -17.33 -26.40 -6.96
N VAL A 272 -18.58 -26.17 -6.55
CA VAL A 272 -19.10 -26.42 -5.20
C VAL A 272 -20.34 -27.30 -5.29
N ASN A 273 -20.22 -28.52 -4.80
CA ASN A 273 -21.36 -29.44 -4.75
C ASN A 273 -22.32 -29.05 -3.63
N ASN A 274 -23.62 -29.27 -3.88
CA ASN A 274 -24.72 -28.99 -2.94
C ASN A 274 -24.91 -27.51 -2.56
N LEU A 275 -24.30 -26.59 -3.31
CA LEU A 275 -24.56 -25.16 -3.14
C LEU A 275 -25.94 -24.80 -3.69
N ARG A 276 -26.80 -24.23 -2.84
CA ARG A 276 -28.20 -23.90 -3.17
C ARG A 276 -28.45 -22.43 -3.48
N ASN A 277 -27.45 -21.58 -3.22
CA ASN A 277 -27.51 -20.15 -3.50
C ASN A 277 -27.69 -19.93 -5.01
N GLN A 278 -28.53 -18.96 -5.38
CA GLN A 278 -28.85 -18.68 -6.77
C GLN A 278 -27.71 -17.89 -7.44
N PRO A 279 -27.49 -18.04 -8.75
CA PRO A 279 -26.54 -17.19 -9.45
C PRO A 279 -26.95 -15.71 -9.42
N LEU A 280 -25.96 -14.84 -9.30
CA LEU A 280 -26.16 -13.42 -9.55
C LEU A 280 -26.27 -13.15 -11.06
N PRO A 281 -27.18 -12.27 -11.49
CA PRO A 281 -27.22 -11.84 -12.88
C PRO A 281 -25.94 -11.06 -13.21
N LEU A 282 -25.41 -11.27 -14.41
CA LEU A 282 -24.30 -10.47 -14.94
C LEU A 282 -24.87 -9.21 -15.58
N GLY A 283 -24.36 -8.06 -15.16
CA GLY A 283 -24.76 -6.74 -15.62
C GLY A 283 -23.92 -6.21 -16.78
N ARG A 284 -24.23 -4.98 -17.19
CA ARG A 284 -23.41 -4.22 -18.14
C ARG A 284 -22.20 -3.59 -17.46
N SER A 285 -21.27 -3.09 -18.26
CA SER A 285 -20.22 -2.21 -17.78
C SER A 285 -20.81 -0.89 -17.28
N LEU A 286 -20.26 -0.37 -16.18
CA LEU A 286 -20.70 0.88 -15.57
C LEU A 286 -19.84 2.05 -16.07
N GLU A 287 -20.47 3.21 -16.24
CA GLU A 287 -19.80 4.44 -16.67
C GLU A 287 -19.26 5.24 -15.49
N ASN A 288 -18.37 6.19 -15.80
CA ASN A 288 -17.76 7.04 -14.79
C ASN A 288 -18.81 7.86 -14.03
N GLY A 289 -18.75 7.83 -12.71
CA GLY A 289 -19.71 8.49 -11.82
C GLY A 289 -20.94 7.64 -11.45
N GLU A 290 -21.16 6.50 -12.10
CA GLU A 290 -22.28 5.62 -11.73
C GLU A 290 -22.08 5.00 -10.34
N SER A 291 -23.20 4.86 -9.62
CA SER A 291 -23.22 4.21 -8.30
C SER A 291 -23.01 2.71 -8.45
N ALA A 292 -22.30 2.13 -7.49
CA ALA A 292 -22.05 0.71 -7.38
C ALA A 292 -22.07 0.29 -5.91
N VAL A 293 -21.92 -1.01 -5.64
CA VAL A 293 -21.86 -1.56 -4.28
C VAL A 293 -20.78 -2.62 -4.23
N VAL A 294 -19.95 -2.58 -3.19
CA VAL A 294 -18.99 -3.64 -2.86
C VAL A 294 -19.59 -4.49 -1.75
N ALA A 295 -19.66 -5.79 -1.98
CA ALA A 295 -20.13 -6.75 -0.98
C ALA A 295 -19.04 -7.80 -0.69
N GLY A 296 -18.77 -8.06 0.59
CA GLY A 296 -17.78 -9.06 0.97
C GLY A 296 -17.62 -9.27 2.47
N TYR A 297 -16.62 -10.07 2.85
CA TYR A 297 -16.35 -10.51 4.22
C TYR A 297 -15.03 -9.90 4.73
N PRO A 298 -15.01 -8.59 5.06
CA PRO A 298 -13.78 -7.94 5.47
C PRO A 298 -13.22 -8.55 6.75
N LEU A 299 -11.92 -8.82 6.75
CA LEU A 299 -11.13 -9.40 7.83
C LEU A 299 -11.69 -10.74 8.33
N GLY A 300 -12.33 -11.51 7.43
CA GLY A 300 -12.99 -12.77 7.81
C GLY A 300 -14.28 -12.60 8.60
N GLY A 301 -14.70 -11.37 8.86
CA GLY A 301 -15.85 -11.02 9.67
C GLY A 301 -17.19 -11.34 9.02
N PRO A 302 -18.30 -10.75 9.51
CA PRO A 302 -19.61 -10.89 8.87
C PRO A 302 -19.62 -10.17 7.51
N LEU A 303 -20.57 -10.56 6.66
CA LEU A 303 -20.84 -9.89 5.39
C LEU A 303 -21.06 -8.38 5.61
N LYS A 304 -20.37 -7.56 4.83
CA LYS A 304 -20.52 -6.12 4.75
C LYS A 304 -20.86 -5.71 3.32
N VAL A 305 -21.63 -4.63 3.22
CA VAL A 305 -22.17 -4.09 1.98
C VAL A 305 -21.95 -2.59 2.05
N ASP A 306 -21.03 -2.10 1.23
CA ASP A 306 -20.60 -0.70 1.22
C ASP A 306 -20.94 -0.07 -0.13
N ALA A 307 -21.49 1.14 -0.09
CA ALA A 307 -21.74 1.92 -1.30
C ALA A 307 -20.41 2.31 -1.95
N ALA A 308 -20.40 2.32 -3.28
CA ALA A 308 -19.25 2.65 -4.11
C ALA A 308 -19.67 3.57 -5.26
N ARG A 309 -18.69 4.18 -5.92
CA ARG A 309 -18.91 4.91 -7.18
C ARG A 309 -17.77 4.66 -8.15
N ILE A 310 -18.08 4.48 -9.43
CA ILE A 310 -17.07 4.36 -10.48
C ILE A 310 -16.33 5.69 -10.62
N ARG A 311 -15.00 5.67 -10.47
CA ARG A 311 -14.15 6.80 -10.81
C ARG A 311 -13.84 6.81 -12.30
N GLU A 312 -13.31 5.68 -12.76
CA GLU A 312 -12.80 5.51 -14.12
C GLU A 312 -12.72 4.02 -14.49
N ILE A 313 -12.90 3.71 -15.77
CA ILE A 313 -12.43 2.45 -16.37
C ILE A 313 -11.05 2.73 -16.98
N LEU A 314 -10.05 1.96 -16.58
CA LEU A 314 -8.67 2.14 -17.03
C LEU A 314 -7.99 0.81 -17.33
N GLU A 315 -6.94 0.86 -18.15
CA GLU A 315 -6.02 -0.26 -18.36
C GLU A 315 -4.90 -0.18 -17.31
N ALA A 316 -4.93 -1.10 -16.36
CA ALA A 316 -3.94 -1.18 -15.29
C ALA A 316 -2.72 -1.98 -15.75
N HIS A 317 -1.54 -1.37 -15.64
CA HIS A 317 -0.24 -1.97 -15.95
C HIS A 317 0.48 -2.36 -14.65
N GLY A 318 0.37 -3.64 -14.29
CA GLY A 318 0.92 -4.18 -13.05
C GLY A 318 1.59 -5.53 -13.28
N ASP A 319 1.77 -6.28 -12.20
CA ASP A 319 2.25 -7.66 -12.27
C ASP A 319 1.12 -8.67 -12.01
N ASP A 320 1.38 -9.93 -12.36
CA ASP A 320 0.59 -11.07 -11.91
C ASP A 320 0.58 -11.21 -10.38
N ILE A 321 -0.23 -12.13 -9.85
CA ILE A 321 -0.33 -12.36 -8.40
C ILE A 321 0.99 -12.80 -7.72
N TYR A 322 2.02 -13.15 -8.51
CA TYR A 322 3.32 -13.58 -8.03
C TYR A 322 4.40 -12.48 -8.14
N GLY A 323 4.07 -11.32 -8.71
CA GLY A 323 5.03 -10.26 -8.99
C GLY A 323 6.10 -10.70 -9.99
N SER A 324 5.76 -11.62 -10.90
CA SER A 324 6.73 -12.33 -11.74
C SER A 324 6.64 -11.96 -13.22
N SER A 325 5.45 -11.57 -13.67
CA SER A 325 5.17 -11.27 -15.07
C SER A 325 4.34 -9.98 -15.18
N PRO A 326 4.73 -9.03 -16.05
CA PRO A 326 3.92 -7.86 -16.31
C PRO A 326 2.62 -8.27 -16.99
N VAL A 327 1.53 -7.60 -16.63
CA VAL A 327 0.18 -7.83 -17.15
C VAL A 327 -0.54 -6.51 -17.36
N GLN A 328 -1.49 -6.56 -18.28
CA GLN A 328 -2.44 -5.47 -18.54
C GLN A 328 -3.83 -6.01 -18.24
N ARG A 329 -4.60 -5.25 -17.46
CA ARG A 329 -5.95 -5.62 -17.07
C ARG A 329 -6.86 -4.41 -17.19
N GLN A 330 -8.02 -4.59 -17.80
CA GLN A 330 -9.06 -3.59 -17.71
C GLN A 330 -9.71 -3.65 -16.33
N VAL A 331 -9.70 -2.53 -15.61
CA VAL A 331 -10.22 -2.43 -14.24
C VAL A 331 -11.07 -1.18 -14.07
N TYR A 332 -11.99 -1.26 -13.12
CA TYR A 332 -12.59 -0.08 -12.51
C TYR A 332 -11.68 0.45 -11.40
N SER A 333 -11.46 1.76 -11.40
CA SER A 333 -11.11 2.52 -10.21
C SER A 333 -12.41 2.97 -9.53
N LEU A 334 -12.50 2.81 -8.22
CA LEU A 334 -13.72 3.00 -7.44
C LEU A 334 -13.47 3.92 -6.26
N LEU A 335 -14.42 4.81 -5.95
CA LEU A 335 -14.51 5.44 -4.64
C LEU A 335 -15.22 4.45 -3.70
N ALA A 336 -14.45 3.71 -2.91
CA ALA A 336 -14.93 2.70 -1.96
C ALA A 336 -13.84 2.34 -0.94
N THR A 337 -14.23 2.02 0.29
CA THR A 337 -13.30 1.46 1.28
C THR A 337 -13.15 -0.05 1.07
N VAL A 338 -12.06 -0.49 0.44
CA VAL A 338 -11.76 -1.92 0.25
C VAL A 338 -10.81 -2.42 1.34
N ARG A 339 -11.18 -3.53 2.00
CA ARG A 339 -10.43 -4.14 3.12
C ARG A 339 -10.05 -5.60 2.82
N PRO A 340 -9.02 -6.16 3.48
CA PRO A 340 -8.67 -7.56 3.28
C PRO A 340 -9.90 -8.41 3.53
N GLY A 341 -10.11 -9.46 2.73
CA GLY A 341 -11.33 -10.26 2.77
C GLY A 341 -12.44 -9.81 1.80
N ASN A 342 -12.43 -8.56 1.32
CA ASN A 342 -13.33 -8.15 0.22
C ASN A 342 -12.88 -8.73 -1.14
N SER A 343 -11.61 -9.12 -1.27
CA SER A 343 -11.04 -9.73 -2.47
C SER A 343 -11.87 -10.92 -2.96
N GLY A 344 -12.22 -10.90 -4.24
CA GLY A 344 -13.05 -11.86 -4.94
C GLY A 344 -14.55 -11.57 -4.84
N GLY A 345 -14.94 -10.56 -4.06
CA GLY A 345 -16.32 -10.11 -3.94
C GLY A 345 -16.83 -9.44 -5.21
N PRO A 346 -18.15 -9.46 -5.45
CA PRO A 346 -18.72 -8.80 -6.60
C PRO A 346 -18.74 -7.28 -6.41
N LEU A 347 -18.45 -6.56 -7.49
CA LEU A 347 -18.89 -5.18 -7.66
C LEU A 347 -20.30 -5.23 -8.27
N LEU A 348 -21.30 -4.75 -7.53
CA LEU A 348 -22.71 -4.79 -7.93
C LEU A 348 -23.16 -3.44 -8.46
N ALA A 349 -23.97 -3.46 -9.52
CA ALA A 349 -24.79 -2.33 -9.92
C ALA A 349 -26.00 -2.17 -8.98
N PRO A 350 -26.68 -1.00 -8.96
CA PRO A 350 -27.83 -0.75 -8.09
C PRO A 350 -28.99 -1.74 -8.24
N ASP A 351 -29.09 -2.42 -9.39
CA ASP A 351 -30.09 -3.46 -9.67
C ASP A 351 -29.72 -4.85 -9.14
N GLY A 352 -28.57 -4.99 -8.47
CA GLY A 352 -28.07 -6.25 -7.92
C GLY A 352 -27.34 -7.14 -8.93
N SER A 353 -27.12 -6.67 -10.17
CA SER A 353 -26.29 -7.37 -11.15
C SER A 353 -24.80 -7.14 -10.92
N VAL A 354 -23.97 -8.14 -11.21
CA VAL A 354 -22.51 -8.02 -11.08
C VAL A 354 -21.96 -7.27 -12.27
N THR A 355 -21.07 -6.29 -12.05
CA THR A 355 -20.35 -5.57 -13.12
C THR A 355 -18.83 -5.80 -13.08
N GLY A 356 -18.31 -6.35 -11.98
CA GLY A 356 -16.88 -6.67 -11.84
C GLY A 356 -16.54 -7.49 -10.61
N VAL A 357 -15.25 -7.75 -10.40
CA VAL A 357 -14.72 -8.54 -9.27
C VAL A 357 -13.68 -7.71 -8.52
N VAL A 358 -13.95 -7.37 -7.26
CA VAL A 358 -13.04 -6.59 -6.41
C VAL A 358 -11.78 -7.40 -6.14
N PHE A 359 -10.60 -6.83 -6.37
CA PHE A 359 -9.33 -7.57 -6.23
C PHE A 359 -8.21 -6.83 -5.50
N ALA A 360 -8.28 -5.49 -5.44
CA ALA A 360 -7.23 -4.71 -4.80
C ALA A 360 -7.76 -3.39 -4.22
N ARG A 361 -6.91 -2.73 -3.43
CA ARG A 361 -7.09 -1.36 -2.95
C ARG A 361 -5.90 -0.52 -3.39
N SER A 362 -6.10 0.79 -3.47
CA SER A 362 -5.01 1.74 -3.69
C SER A 362 -4.02 1.73 -2.53
N LEU A 363 -2.74 1.91 -2.88
CA LEU A 363 -1.67 2.13 -1.91
C LEU A 363 -1.54 3.61 -1.54
N ASP A 364 -1.98 4.51 -2.43
CA ASP A 364 -1.88 5.96 -2.28
C ASP A 364 -3.13 6.58 -1.63
N ASP A 365 -4.33 6.02 -1.87
CA ASP A 365 -5.61 6.53 -1.37
C ASP A 365 -6.45 5.44 -0.68
N LYS A 366 -6.74 5.63 0.61
CA LYS A 366 -7.50 4.67 1.41
C LYS A 366 -8.96 4.52 0.97
N GLU A 367 -9.49 5.49 0.23
CA GLU A 367 -10.86 5.46 -0.29
C GLU A 367 -10.94 5.00 -1.74
N THR A 368 -9.83 4.53 -2.32
CA THR A 368 -9.81 4.00 -3.68
C THR A 368 -9.65 2.47 -3.69
N GLY A 369 -10.58 1.82 -4.38
CA GLY A 369 -10.60 0.38 -4.62
C GLY A 369 -10.51 0.04 -6.11
N TYR A 370 -10.10 -1.20 -6.41
CA TYR A 370 -10.00 -1.69 -7.78
C TYR A 370 -10.79 -2.99 -7.98
N ALA A 371 -11.52 -3.05 -9.10
CA ALA A 371 -12.28 -4.22 -9.50
C ALA A 371 -11.99 -4.58 -10.97
N LEU A 372 -11.76 -5.87 -11.24
CA LEU A 372 -11.64 -6.39 -12.60
C LEU A 372 -12.98 -6.24 -13.32
N THR A 373 -12.98 -5.72 -14.55
CA THR A 373 -14.25 -5.60 -15.31
C THR A 373 -14.79 -6.98 -15.66
N LEU A 374 -16.11 -7.11 -15.83
CA LEU A 374 -16.69 -8.36 -16.31
C LEU A 374 -16.19 -8.76 -17.70
N ASP A 375 -15.84 -7.80 -18.56
CA ASP A 375 -15.29 -8.10 -19.88
C ASP A 375 -13.89 -8.71 -19.79
N GLU A 376 -13.03 -8.22 -18.87
CA GLU A 376 -11.74 -8.85 -18.60
C GLU A 376 -11.88 -10.22 -17.93
N ALA A 377 -12.90 -10.42 -17.08
CA ALA A 377 -13.17 -11.71 -16.43
C ALA A 377 -13.77 -12.77 -17.39
N ARG A 378 -14.50 -12.34 -18.42
CA ARG A 378 -15.34 -13.18 -19.30
C ARG A 378 -14.61 -14.37 -19.94
N PRO A 379 -13.37 -14.23 -20.45
CA PRO A 379 -12.65 -15.36 -21.05
C PRO A 379 -12.45 -16.52 -20.07
N VAL A 380 -12.14 -16.22 -18.81
CA VAL A 380 -11.94 -17.23 -17.76
C VAL A 380 -13.27 -17.88 -17.38
N LEU A 381 -14.32 -17.07 -17.17
CA LEU A 381 -15.64 -17.58 -16.77
C LEU A 381 -16.26 -18.52 -17.82
N LYS A 382 -15.99 -18.29 -19.11
CA LYS A 382 -16.46 -19.14 -20.22
C LYS A 382 -15.59 -20.37 -20.47
N SER A 383 -14.37 -20.42 -19.93
CA SER A 383 -13.42 -21.51 -20.18
C SER A 383 -13.74 -22.80 -19.42
N VAL A 384 -14.59 -22.72 -18.39
CA VAL A 384 -14.87 -23.83 -17.47
C VAL A 384 -16.36 -24.01 -17.22
N ASN A 385 -16.72 -25.21 -16.80
CA ASN A 385 -18.06 -25.56 -16.34
C ASN A 385 -17.96 -26.42 -15.06
N ARG A 386 -19.11 -26.82 -14.52
CA ARG A 386 -19.17 -27.58 -13.26
C ARG A 386 -18.44 -28.92 -13.26
N ASN A 387 -18.30 -29.54 -14.43
CA ASN A 387 -17.63 -30.82 -14.62
C ASN A 387 -16.16 -30.68 -15.01
N SER A 388 -15.65 -29.45 -15.13
CA SER A 388 -14.22 -29.22 -15.37
C SER A 388 -13.38 -29.89 -14.28
N PRO A 389 -12.22 -30.49 -14.64
CA PRO A 389 -11.34 -31.10 -13.66
C PRO A 389 -10.77 -30.05 -12.71
N GLU A 390 -10.35 -30.50 -11.53
CA GLU A 390 -9.63 -29.65 -10.59
C GLU A 390 -8.25 -29.28 -11.16
N VAL A 391 -7.87 -28.02 -11.01
CA VAL A 391 -6.60 -27.48 -11.48
C VAL A 391 -5.72 -27.07 -10.30
N SER A 392 -4.41 -26.98 -10.54
CA SER A 392 -3.47 -26.52 -9.52
C SER A 392 -3.71 -25.04 -9.16
N THR A 393 -3.56 -24.72 -7.87
CA THR A 393 -3.61 -23.35 -7.33
C THR A 393 -2.24 -22.65 -7.36
N GLY A 394 -1.28 -23.24 -8.07
CA GLY A 394 0.06 -22.68 -8.23
C GLY A 394 0.87 -22.63 -6.93
N ASN A 395 1.80 -21.69 -6.87
CA ASN A 395 2.71 -21.52 -5.73
C ASN A 395 2.12 -20.60 -4.65
N CYS A 396 2.78 -20.54 -3.50
CA CYS A 396 2.54 -19.50 -2.50
C CYS A 396 2.83 -18.12 -3.11
N THR A 397 1.97 -17.14 -2.87
CA THR A 397 2.28 -15.74 -3.23
C THR A 397 3.39 -15.22 -2.32
N LYS A 398 4.30 -14.39 -2.84
CA LYS A 398 5.49 -13.87 -2.11
C LYS A 398 5.15 -12.93 -0.93
N THR A 399 3.87 -12.69 -0.69
CA THR A 399 3.37 -11.83 0.39
C THR A 399 3.33 -12.61 1.71
N GLY A 400 4.38 -12.46 2.53
CA GLY A 400 4.36 -12.84 3.95
C GLY A 400 5.54 -13.72 4.39
N GLY A 401 6.63 -13.06 4.78
CA GLY A 401 7.72 -13.58 5.62
C GLY A 401 8.11 -12.50 6.61
#